data_AF-A0A366GJI3-F1
#
_entry.id   AF-A0A366GJI3-F1
#
_cell.length_a   1.000
_cell.length_b   1.000
_cell.length_c   1.000
_cell.angle_alpha   90.00
_cell.angle_beta   90.00
_cell.angle_gamma   90.00
#
_symmetry.space_group_name_H-M   'P 1'
#
loop_
_entity.id
_entity.type
_entity.pdbx_description
1 polymer ?
#
loop_
_entity_poly.entity_id
_entity_poly.type
_entity_poly.pdbx_seq_one_letter_code
_entity_poly.pdbx_strand_id
1 'polypeptide(L)'
;MDDISIGDIPYALRSPAVRHLAWLCHTPQLLSSPLSFEPARYLPPNHLEKLRAWDHDLQAAPALLREPPQRRLGFYFERLYQVLLEDLLGWEILLKNQQIQYNGRTIGELDFVVHNRTDDRIEHHEIAVKYYLGVPGTDHPTLWYGPNARDRLDLKTNNLIRHQSRRTHQPETRALLEQLDISGPLTARIFMPGYLFYPDGNSISAPDYVPDNHLRGSWLYLSKARARDTSCWVPLHKPHWIGPWLQEEPPAPETTLEALERIEHHAVPALFAVLESDAYSGIWRETDRIFVVPENWP
;
A
#
# COMPACT_ATOMS: atom_id res chain seq x y z
N MET A 1 -8.35 16.37 24.21
CA MET A 1 -8.11 15.67 22.93
C MET A 1 -6.65 15.33 22.95
N ASP A 2 -6.33 14.08 23.27
CA ASP A 2 -4.94 13.66 23.33
C ASP A 2 -4.30 13.76 21.94
N ASP A 3 -3.10 14.34 21.91
CA ASP A 3 -2.32 14.60 20.71
C ASP A 3 -1.74 13.26 20.21
N ILE A 4 -2.56 12.48 19.51
CA ILE A 4 -2.15 11.21 18.90
C ILE A 4 -1.20 11.57 17.75
N SER A 5 0.03 11.07 17.80
CA SER A 5 1.00 11.20 16.70
C SER A 5 0.37 10.69 15.39
N ILE A 6 0.70 11.32 14.26
CA ILE A 6 0.16 10.93 12.95
C ILE A 6 0.39 9.44 12.65
N GLY A 7 1.52 8.89 13.11
CA GLY A 7 1.83 7.46 12.98
C GLY A 7 0.94 6.53 13.81
N ASP A 8 0.34 7.05 14.88
CA ASP A 8 -0.46 6.29 15.84
C ASP A 8 -1.96 6.31 15.49
N ILE A 9 -2.40 7.19 14.58
CA ILE A 9 -3.80 7.31 14.15
C ILE A 9 -4.42 5.94 13.79
N PRO A 10 -3.76 5.08 12.97
CA PRO A 10 -4.36 3.80 12.60
C PRO A 10 -4.55 2.86 13.80
N TYR A 11 -3.72 2.95 14.84
CA TYR A 11 -3.82 2.13 16.05
C TYR A 11 -5.02 2.49 16.92
N ALA A 12 -5.60 3.68 16.73
CA ALA A 12 -6.81 4.10 17.43
C ALA A 12 -8.12 3.61 16.77
N LEU A 13 -8.05 2.95 15.60
CA LEU A 13 -9.21 2.57 14.79
C LEU A 13 -9.41 1.05 14.79
N ARG A 14 -10.60 0.59 15.17
CA ARG A 14 -10.92 -0.84 15.35
C ARG A 14 -11.29 -1.52 14.04
N SER A 15 -12.08 -0.86 13.21
CA SER A 15 -12.57 -1.37 11.93
C SER A 15 -11.43 -1.47 10.91
N PRO A 16 -11.10 -2.67 10.38
CA PRO A 16 -9.97 -2.83 9.47
C PRO A 16 -10.05 -1.93 8.24
N ALA A 17 -11.23 -1.77 7.62
CA ALA A 17 -11.39 -0.94 6.43
C ALA A 17 -11.08 0.54 6.71
N VAL A 18 -11.53 1.08 7.84
CA VAL A 18 -11.29 2.46 8.26
C VAL A 18 -9.82 2.65 8.65
N ARG A 19 -9.23 1.68 9.35
CA ARG A 19 -7.79 1.66 9.67
C ARG A 19 -6.91 1.64 8.42
N HIS A 20 -7.26 0.82 7.42
CA HIS A 20 -6.56 0.75 6.14
C HIS A 20 -6.66 2.09 5.37
N LEU A 21 -7.83 2.75 5.40
CA LEU A 21 -8.00 4.09 4.82
C LEU A 21 -7.18 5.16 5.56
N ALA A 22 -7.17 5.13 6.89
CA ALA A 22 -6.36 6.04 7.71
C ALA A 22 -4.86 5.87 7.44
N TRP A 23 -4.39 4.63 7.23
CA TRP A 23 -3.03 4.37 6.76
C TRP A 23 -2.78 5.02 5.39
N LEU A 24 -3.72 4.90 4.45
CA LEU A 24 -3.60 5.48 3.10
C LEU A 24 -3.42 7.01 3.12
N CYS A 25 -4.04 7.69 4.08
CA CYS A 25 -3.99 9.14 4.23
C CYS A 25 -2.58 9.67 4.53
N HIS A 26 -1.76 8.87 5.23
CA HIS A 26 -0.49 9.33 5.83
C HIS A 26 0.71 8.44 5.50
N THR A 27 0.51 7.32 4.80
CA THR A 27 1.60 6.41 4.47
C THR A 27 2.67 7.10 3.63
N PRO A 28 3.96 6.90 3.94
CA PRO A 28 5.05 7.35 3.08
C PRO A 28 5.03 6.60 1.76
N GLN A 29 5.64 7.20 0.74
CA GLN A 29 5.80 6.65 -0.60
C GLN A 29 7.05 5.76 -0.68
N LEU A 30 7.09 4.84 -1.63
CA LEU A 30 8.30 4.13 -2.06
C LEU A 30 9.02 4.82 -3.22
N LEU A 31 8.65 6.08 -3.50
CA LEU A 31 9.24 6.89 -4.54
C LEU A 31 9.20 8.37 -4.13
N SER A 32 10.37 9.01 -4.16
CA SER A 32 10.56 10.44 -4.05
C SER A 32 10.70 11.01 -5.46
N SER A 33 9.68 11.76 -5.87
CA SER A 33 9.58 12.34 -7.22
C SER A 33 8.70 13.58 -7.16
N PRO A 34 8.91 14.61 -8.02
CA PRO A 34 7.98 15.72 -8.17
C PRO A 34 6.56 15.30 -8.55
N LEU A 35 6.39 14.10 -9.13
CA LEU A 35 5.09 13.53 -9.47
C LEU A 35 4.38 12.89 -8.26
N SER A 36 5.04 12.77 -7.11
CA SER A 36 4.46 12.05 -5.96
C SER A 36 3.22 12.78 -5.45
N PHE A 37 2.16 12.02 -5.21
CA PHE A 37 0.96 12.51 -4.57
C PHE A 37 1.02 12.21 -3.07
N GLU A 38 0.78 13.24 -2.25
CA GLU A 38 0.75 13.14 -0.80
C GLU A 38 -0.65 13.54 -0.30
N PRO A 39 -1.53 12.57 0.02
CA PRO A 39 -2.91 12.86 0.40
C PRO A 39 -3.00 13.83 1.59
N ALA A 40 -2.10 13.70 2.57
CA ALA A 40 -2.05 14.55 3.76
C ALA A 40 -2.02 16.06 3.48
N ARG A 41 -1.52 16.49 2.31
CA ARG A 41 -1.51 17.92 1.91
C ARG A 41 -2.89 18.49 1.58
N TYR A 42 -3.85 17.61 1.26
CA TYR A 42 -5.18 17.98 0.79
C TYR A 42 -6.29 17.54 1.75
N LEU A 43 -5.97 16.78 2.80
CA LEU A 43 -6.96 16.34 3.78
C LEU A 43 -7.55 17.54 4.53
N PRO A 44 -8.89 17.59 4.70
CA PRO A 44 -9.51 18.64 5.49
C PRO A 44 -9.14 18.49 6.97
N PRO A 45 -9.13 19.58 7.77
CA PRO A 45 -8.74 19.51 9.18
C PRO A 45 -9.54 18.51 10.03
N ASN A 46 -10.80 18.25 9.67
CA ASN A 46 -11.70 17.34 10.38
C ASN A 46 -11.67 15.88 9.87
N HIS A 47 -10.75 15.51 8.97
CA HIS A 47 -10.70 14.15 8.41
C HIS A 47 -10.56 13.06 9.49
N LEU A 48 -9.81 13.33 10.57
CA LEU A 48 -9.66 12.38 11.69
C LEU A 48 -10.97 12.15 12.46
N GLU A 49 -11.75 13.21 12.67
CA GLU A 49 -13.07 13.10 13.29
C GLU A 49 -14.00 12.27 12.41
N LYS A 50 -13.93 12.47 11.09
CA LYS A 50 -14.69 11.68 10.11
C LYS A 50 -14.32 10.19 10.15
N LEU A 51 -13.02 9.88 10.15
CA LEU A 51 -12.54 8.50 10.28
C LEU A 51 -13.00 7.86 11.60
N ARG A 52 -12.92 8.58 12.74
CA ARG A 52 -13.41 8.08 14.03
C ARG A 52 -14.92 7.85 14.03
N ALA A 53 -15.69 8.74 13.41
CA ALA A 53 -17.14 8.57 13.29
C ALA A 53 -17.49 7.31 12.48
N TRP A 54 -16.80 7.08 11.36
CA TRP A 54 -16.96 5.85 10.55
C TRP A 54 -16.48 4.59 11.27
N ASP A 55 -15.45 4.69 12.11
CA ASP A 55 -14.97 3.56 12.91
C ASP A 55 -15.98 3.16 13.99
N HIS A 56 -16.63 4.15 14.60
CA HIS A 56 -17.66 3.96 15.63
C HIS A 56 -18.97 3.45 15.03
N ASP A 57 -19.43 4.04 13.92
CA ASP A 57 -20.61 3.62 13.19
C ASP A 57 -20.27 3.38 11.71
N LEU A 58 -19.94 2.14 11.39
CA LEU A 58 -19.64 1.72 10.02
C LEU A 58 -20.82 1.95 9.08
N GLN A 59 -22.08 2.01 9.53
CA GLN A 59 -23.21 2.26 8.64
C GLN A 59 -23.22 3.70 8.10
N ALA A 60 -22.61 4.63 8.82
CA ALA A 60 -22.36 5.99 8.35
C ALA A 60 -21.16 6.10 7.39
N ALA A 61 -20.39 5.02 7.23
CA ALA A 61 -19.25 4.97 6.32
C ALA A 61 -19.68 4.73 4.85
N PRO A 62 -18.88 5.21 3.88
CA PRO A 62 -19.09 4.94 2.46
C PRO A 62 -19.28 3.45 2.21
N ALA A 63 -20.22 3.09 1.31
CA ALA A 63 -20.59 1.69 1.06
C ALA A 63 -19.39 0.80 0.73
N LEU A 64 -18.42 1.36 0.00
CA LEU A 64 -17.17 0.69 -0.35
C LEU A 64 -16.34 0.23 0.87
N LEU A 65 -16.42 0.91 2.02
CA LEU A 65 -15.73 0.48 3.24
C LEU A 65 -16.46 -0.65 3.98
N ARG A 66 -17.76 -0.84 3.71
CA ARG A 66 -18.59 -1.87 4.33
C ARG A 66 -18.63 -3.17 3.53
N GLU A 67 -18.43 -3.08 2.23
CA GLU A 67 -18.44 -4.23 1.34
C GLU A 67 -17.25 -5.17 1.60
N PRO A 68 -17.42 -6.50 1.41
CA PRO A 68 -16.34 -7.46 1.58
C PRO A 68 -15.09 -7.08 0.76
N PRO A 69 -13.88 -7.21 1.33
CA PRO A 69 -12.67 -6.84 0.64
C PRO A 69 -12.40 -7.79 -0.53
N GLN A 70 -11.89 -7.24 -1.63
CA GLN A 70 -11.49 -8.04 -2.78
C GLN A 70 -10.22 -8.84 -2.48
N ARG A 71 -10.18 -10.09 -2.97
CA ARG A 71 -9.04 -11.00 -2.75
C ARG A 71 -7.72 -10.46 -3.31
N ARG A 72 -7.77 -9.75 -4.43
CA ARG A 72 -6.59 -9.11 -5.05
C ARG A 72 -6.35 -7.77 -4.38
N LEU A 73 -5.19 -7.64 -3.73
CA LEU A 73 -4.82 -6.45 -2.96
C LEU A 73 -4.89 -5.15 -3.77
N GLY A 74 -4.53 -5.19 -5.07
CA GLY A 74 -4.61 -4.02 -5.95
C GLY A 74 -6.02 -3.44 -6.06
N PHE A 75 -7.03 -4.27 -6.29
CA PHE A 75 -8.42 -3.80 -6.41
C PHE A 75 -8.96 -3.26 -5.08
N TYR A 76 -8.63 -3.91 -3.95
CA TYR A 76 -8.98 -3.39 -2.64
C TYR A 76 -8.27 -2.04 -2.35
N PHE A 77 -7.03 -1.88 -2.79
CA PHE A 77 -6.30 -0.61 -2.69
C PHE A 77 -6.92 0.50 -3.55
N GLU A 78 -7.29 0.20 -4.80
CA GLU A 78 -8.04 1.13 -5.68
C GLU A 78 -9.37 1.56 -5.06
N ARG A 79 -10.07 0.64 -4.39
CA ARG A 79 -11.29 0.94 -3.63
C ARG A 79 -11.02 1.95 -2.51
N LEU A 80 -10.01 1.72 -1.69
CA LEU A 80 -9.67 2.67 -0.61
C LEU A 80 -9.23 4.02 -1.18
N TYR A 81 -8.52 4.00 -2.32
CA TYR A 81 -8.10 5.21 -3.01
C TYR A 81 -9.30 6.02 -3.54
N GLN A 82 -10.32 5.34 -4.06
CA GLN A 82 -11.58 5.99 -4.45
C GLN A 82 -12.25 6.68 -3.24
N VAL A 83 -12.37 5.99 -2.11
CA VAL A 83 -12.95 6.58 -0.88
C VAL A 83 -12.13 7.76 -0.38
N LEU A 84 -10.80 7.68 -0.47
CA LEU A 84 -9.92 8.82 -0.17
C LEU A 84 -10.25 10.03 -1.06
N LEU A 85 -10.33 9.83 -2.38
CA LEU A 85 -10.60 10.90 -3.34
C LEU A 85 -11.99 11.52 -3.13
N GLU A 86 -13.04 10.70 -3.16
CA GLU A 86 -14.43 11.17 -3.18
C GLU A 86 -14.89 11.60 -1.78
N ASP A 87 -14.68 10.77 -0.77
CA ASP A 87 -15.27 10.95 0.55
C ASP A 87 -14.38 11.75 1.51
N LEU A 88 -13.05 11.71 1.38
CA LEU A 88 -12.17 12.50 2.26
C LEU A 88 -11.72 13.81 1.62
N LEU A 89 -11.28 13.77 0.36
CA LEU A 89 -10.78 14.95 -0.34
C LEU A 89 -11.90 15.76 -1.04
N GLY A 90 -13.07 15.15 -1.28
CA GLY A 90 -14.16 15.79 -2.02
C GLY A 90 -13.84 16.01 -3.50
N TRP A 91 -12.96 15.20 -4.06
CA TRP A 91 -12.54 15.26 -5.45
C TRP A 91 -13.44 14.39 -6.32
N GLU A 92 -13.71 14.86 -7.53
CA GLU A 92 -14.53 14.13 -8.48
C GLU A 92 -13.67 13.18 -9.30
N ILE A 93 -14.07 11.92 -9.41
CA ILE A 93 -13.44 10.95 -10.31
C ILE A 93 -14.10 11.05 -11.68
N LEU A 94 -13.35 11.54 -12.66
CA LEU A 94 -13.79 11.69 -14.05
C LEU A 94 -13.65 10.37 -14.82
N LEU A 95 -12.56 9.65 -14.58
CA LEU A 95 -12.30 8.32 -15.15
C LEU A 95 -11.68 7.40 -14.11
N LYS A 96 -11.99 6.11 -14.19
CA LYS A 96 -11.40 5.06 -13.37
C LYS A 96 -11.14 3.82 -14.22
N ASN A 97 -9.92 3.29 -14.14
CA ASN A 97 -9.45 2.11 -14.87
C ASN A 97 -9.79 2.20 -16.38
N GLN A 98 -9.60 3.40 -16.95
CA GLN A 98 -9.99 3.69 -18.32
C GLN A 98 -8.95 3.14 -19.30
N GLN A 99 -9.35 2.14 -20.08
CA GLN A 99 -8.48 1.55 -21.09
C GLN A 99 -8.21 2.51 -22.23
N ILE A 100 -6.96 2.54 -22.67
CA ILE A 100 -6.50 3.25 -23.87
C ILE A 100 -6.38 2.22 -25.00
N GLN A 101 -7.15 2.42 -26.06
CA GLN A 101 -7.23 1.50 -27.18
C GLN A 101 -6.60 2.11 -28.44
N TYR A 102 -5.86 1.30 -29.19
CA TYR A 102 -5.34 1.67 -30.51
C TYR A 102 -5.41 0.47 -31.46
N ASN A 103 -6.01 0.67 -32.64
CA ASN A 103 -6.22 -0.39 -33.63
C ASN A 103 -6.84 -1.67 -33.04
N GLY A 104 -7.86 -1.51 -32.18
CA GLY A 104 -8.56 -2.63 -31.54
C GLY A 104 -7.76 -3.36 -30.44
N ARG A 105 -6.64 -2.81 -29.99
CA ARG A 105 -5.81 -3.39 -28.91
C ARG A 105 -5.63 -2.42 -27.76
N THR A 106 -5.59 -2.95 -26.54
CA THR A 106 -5.32 -2.16 -25.34
C THR A 106 -3.83 -1.88 -25.25
N ILE A 107 -3.45 -0.62 -25.33
CA ILE A 107 -2.06 -0.15 -25.28
C ILE A 107 -1.70 0.43 -23.91
N GLY A 108 -2.70 0.69 -23.07
CA GLY A 108 -2.52 1.21 -21.73
C GLY A 108 -3.85 1.35 -20.99
N GLU A 109 -3.76 1.90 -19.78
CA GLU A 109 -4.89 2.19 -18.91
C GLU A 109 -4.58 3.48 -18.16
N LEU A 110 -5.58 4.25 -17.78
CA LEU A 110 -5.48 5.35 -16.81
C LEU A 110 -6.15 4.86 -15.53
N ASP A 111 -5.40 4.71 -14.43
CA ASP A 111 -5.97 4.19 -13.19
C ASP A 111 -7.05 5.15 -12.66
N PHE A 112 -6.73 6.44 -12.53
CA PHE A 112 -7.69 7.49 -12.17
C PHE A 112 -7.41 8.79 -12.92
N VAL A 113 -8.47 9.43 -13.42
CA VAL A 113 -8.46 10.85 -13.81
C VAL A 113 -9.44 11.57 -12.90
N VAL A 114 -8.98 12.60 -12.21
CA VAL A 114 -9.73 13.27 -11.15
C VAL A 114 -9.72 14.79 -11.32
N HIS A 115 -10.79 15.45 -10.88
CA HIS A 115 -10.78 16.90 -10.68
C HIS A 115 -10.38 17.18 -9.24
N ASN A 116 -9.12 17.62 -9.05
CA ASN A 116 -8.66 18.18 -7.80
C ASN A 116 -9.36 19.53 -7.59
N ARG A 117 -10.40 19.52 -6.75
CA ARG A 117 -11.21 20.69 -6.41
C ARG A 117 -10.47 21.73 -5.58
N THR A 118 -9.39 21.32 -4.89
CA THR A 118 -8.59 22.22 -4.04
C THR A 118 -7.76 23.18 -4.88
N ASP A 119 -7.12 22.66 -5.93
CA ASP A 119 -6.24 23.45 -6.81
C ASP A 119 -6.87 23.74 -8.19
N ASP A 120 -8.14 23.41 -8.37
CA ASP A 120 -8.93 23.52 -9.59
C ASP A 120 -8.20 23.02 -10.85
N ARG A 121 -7.79 21.75 -10.83
CA ARG A 121 -7.10 21.12 -11.98
C ARG A 121 -7.43 19.65 -12.14
N ILE A 122 -7.22 19.16 -13.36
CA ILE A 122 -7.38 17.74 -13.68
C ILE A 122 -6.06 17.02 -13.43
N GLU A 123 -6.10 15.94 -12.67
CA GLU A 123 -4.94 15.12 -12.35
C GLU A 123 -5.13 13.70 -12.89
N HIS A 124 -4.06 13.11 -13.43
CA HIS A 124 -3.99 11.69 -13.78
C HIS A 124 -3.15 10.98 -12.75
N HIS A 125 -3.76 10.08 -11.98
CA HIS A 125 -3.10 9.37 -10.90
C HIS A 125 -2.82 7.93 -11.35
N GLU A 126 -1.54 7.55 -11.29
CA GLU A 126 -1.09 6.15 -11.40
C GLU A 126 -0.80 5.65 -9.98
N ILE A 127 -1.42 4.54 -9.59
CA ILE A 127 -1.38 4.07 -8.21
C ILE A 127 -0.88 2.63 -8.10
N ALA A 128 -0.19 2.31 -7.01
CA ALA A 128 0.17 0.94 -6.68
C ALA A 128 0.47 0.78 -5.19
N VAL A 129 0.14 -0.37 -4.60
CA VAL A 129 0.71 -0.76 -3.30
C VAL A 129 1.75 -1.85 -3.51
N LYS A 130 2.95 -1.68 -2.93
CA LYS A 130 4.09 -2.57 -3.20
C LYS A 130 4.84 -3.01 -1.94
N TYR A 131 5.46 -4.18 -2.04
CA TYR A 131 6.23 -4.80 -0.97
C TYR A 131 7.47 -5.36 -1.65
N TYR A 132 8.66 -4.95 -1.22
CA TYR A 132 9.91 -5.39 -1.83
C TYR A 132 10.91 -5.85 -0.76
N LEU A 133 11.56 -6.98 -1.00
CA LEU A 133 12.57 -7.57 -0.14
C LEU A 133 13.94 -7.30 -0.76
N GLY A 134 14.83 -6.68 0.01
CA GLY A 134 16.17 -6.33 -0.42
C GLY A 134 17.10 -7.55 -0.41
N VAL A 135 17.67 -7.85 -1.56
CA VAL A 135 18.67 -8.91 -1.76
C VAL A 135 20.02 -8.24 -1.99
N PRO A 136 20.99 -8.38 -1.07
CA PRO A 136 22.32 -7.81 -1.24
C PRO A 136 23.03 -8.49 -2.41
N GLY A 137 23.61 -7.70 -3.30
CA GLY A 137 24.51 -8.20 -4.34
C GLY A 137 25.94 -8.30 -3.83
N THR A 138 26.70 -9.27 -4.34
CA THR A 138 28.15 -9.36 -4.08
C THR A 138 28.92 -8.24 -4.80
N ASP A 139 28.57 -7.99 -6.07
CA ASP A 139 29.25 -7.01 -6.96
C ASP A 139 28.27 -6.01 -7.60
N HIS A 140 27.04 -5.95 -7.11
CA HIS A 140 25.97 -5.09 -7.63
C HIS A 140 25.18 -4.47 -6.49
N PRO A 141 24.51 -3.32 -6.71
CA PRO A 141 23.65 -2.72 -5.69
C PRO A 141 22.56 -3.69 -5.26
N THR A 142 22.05 -3.49 -4.04
CA THR A 142 20.92 -4.28 -3.52
C THR A 142 19.74 -4.20 -4.50
N LEU A 143 19.24 -5.36 -4.87
CA LEU A 143 18.05 -5.48 -5.71
C LEU A 143 16.82 -5.75 -4.84
N TRP A 144 15.72 -5.09 -5.16
CA TRP A 144 14.52 -5.07 -4.34
C TRP A 144 13.41 -5.85 -5.05
N TYR A 145 13.22 -7.11 -4.66
CA TYR A 145 12.32 -8.05 -5.33
C TYR A 145 10.96 -8.10 -4.65
N GLY A 146 9.89 -8.17 -5.44
CA GLY A 146 8.57 -8.49 -4.88
C GLY A 146 8.60 -9.89 -4.25
N PRO A 147 7.67 -10.24 -3.34
CA PRO A 147 7.70 -11.52 -2.64
C PRO A 147 7.81 -12.73 -3.58
N ASN A 148 7.13 -12.69 -4.75
CA ASN A 148 7.19 -13.77 -5.74
C ASN A 148 8.41 -13.69 -6.70
N ALA A 149 9.40 -12.82 -6.44
CA ALA A 149 10.60 -12.57 -7.25
C ALA A 149 10.39 -12.17 -8.73
N ARG A 150 9.15 -11.89 -9.13
CA ARG A 150 8.77 -11.51 -10.51
C ARG A 150 8.71 -10.01 -10.76
N ASP A 151 8.76 -9.20 -9.71
CA ASP A 151 8.70 -7.74 -9.77
C ASP A 151 9.94 -7.16 -9.10
N ARG A 152 10.38 -5.99 -9.56
CA ARG A 152 11.52 -5.27 -8.99
C ARG A 152 11.20 -3.79 -8.84
N LEU A 153 11.61 -3.21 -7.72
CA LEU A 153 11.33 -1.82 -7.39
C LEU A 153 11.86 -0.86 -8.46
N ASP A 154 13.10 -1.04 -8.92
CA ASP A 154 13.74 -0.17 -9.90
C ASP A 154 13.05 -0.23 -11.27
N LEU A 155 12.62 -1.42 -11.69
CA LEU A 155 11.84 -1.57 -12.92
C LEU A 155 10.45 -0.93 -12.78
N LYS A 156 9.79 -1.11 -11.64
CA LYS A 156 8.46 -0.55 -11.38
C LYS A 156 8.48 0.99 -11.30
N THR A 157 9.44 1.57 -10.58
CA THR A 157 9.57 3.03 -10.46
C THR A 157 9.92 3.65 -11.82
N ASN A 158 10.85 3.05 -12.56
CA ASN A 158 11.19 3.50 -13.90
C ASN A 158 9.98 3.45 -14.84
N ASN A 159 9.20 2.36 -14.80
CA ASN A 159 7.99 2.23 -15.61
C ASN A 159 6.92 3.27 -15.24
N LEU A 160 6.69 3.51 -13.96
CA LEU A 160 5.76 4.54 -13.47
C LEU A 160 6.14 5.94 -13.98
N ILE A 161 7.41 6.32 -13.86
CA ILE A 161 7.89 7.67 -14.21
C ILE A 161 8.03 7.86 -15.72
N ARG A 162 8.59 6.89 -16.44
CA ARG A 162 8.96 7.07 -17.85
C ARG A 162 7.86 6.66 -18.82
N HIS A 163 6.91 5.85 -18.39
CA HIS A 163 5.85 5.33 -19.26
C HIS A 163 4.45 5.67 -18.74
N GLN A 164 4.07 5.14 -17.56
CA GLN A 164 2.68 5.19 -17.08
C GLN A 164 2.20 6.63 -16.85
N SER A 165 2.96 7.43 -16.08
CA SER A 165 2.64 8.85 -15.84
C SER A 165 2.64 9.73 -17.10
N ARG A 166 3.26 9.28 -18.20
CA ARG A 166 3.32 10.01 -19.49
C ARG A 166 2.22 9.61 -20.47
N ARG A 167 1.36 8.66 -20.12
CA ARG A 167 0.28 8.16 -21.00
C ARG A 167 -0.66 9.27 -21.49
N THR A 168 -0.91 10.28 -20.67
CA THR A 168 -1.75 11.44 -21.02
C THR A 168 -1.15 12.32 -22.13
N HIS A 169 0.13 12.13 -22.47
CA HIS A 169 0.76 12.83 -23.59
C HIS A 169 0.62 12.08 -24.92
N GLN A 170 0.16 10.83 -24.90
CA GLN A 170 -0.01 10.03 -26.11
C GLN A 170 -1.20 10.55 -26.93
N PRO A 171 -1.10 10.58 -28.28
CA PRO A 171 -2.20 11.04 -29.14
C PRO A 171 -3.52 10.31 -28.91
N GLU A 172 -3.46 9.00 -28.71
CA GLU A 172 -4.63 8.14 -28.50
C GLU A 172 -5.33 8.48 -27.18
N THR A 173 -4.57 8.74 -26.13
CA THR A 173 -5.11 9.16 -24.84
C THR A 173 -5.71 10.56 -24.92
N ARG A 174 -5.07 11.50 -25.63
CA ARG A 174 -5.62 12.86 -25.82
C ARG A 174 -6.94 12.83 -26.58
N ALA A 175 -7.00 12.07 -27.67
CA ALA A 175 -8.23 11.89 -28.44
C ALA A 175 -9.34 11.27 -27.58
N LEU A 176 -9.02 10.29 -26.74
CA LEU A 176 -9.97 9.70 -25.79
C LEU A 176 -10.49 10.74 -24.78
N LEU A 177 -9.61 11.55 -24.21
CA LEU A 177 -10.00 12.58 -23.22
C LEU A 177 -10.86 13.66 -23.87
N GLU A 178 -10.51 14.12 -25.08
CA GLU A 178 -11.31 15.07 -25.86
C GLU A 178 -12.72 14.53 -26.16
N GLN A 179 -12.84 13.24 -26.52
CA GLN A 179 -14.15 12.59 -26.76
C GLN A 179 -15.03 12.51 -25.51
N LEU A 180 -14.43 12.55 -24.33
CA LEU A 180 -15.12 12.51 -23.04
C LEU A 180 -15.30 13.91 -22.44
N ASP A 181 -15.06 14.97 -23.23
CA ASP A 181 -15.11 16.37 -22.81
C ASP A 181 -14.16 16.71 -21.64
N ILE A 182 -13.14 15.89 -21.40
CA ILE A 182 -12.11 16.12 -20.39
C ILE A 182 -11.02 17.00 -21.01
N SER A 183 -11.22 18.30 -20.89
CA SER A 183 -10.37 19.33 -21.49
C SER A 183 -9.40 19.93 -20.49
N GLY A 184 -8.12 20.09 -20.88
CA GLY A 184 -7.10 20.77 -20.09
C GLY A 184 -5.79 19.98 -19.97
N PRO A 185 -4.70 20.59 -19.45
CA PRO A 185 -3.47 19.86 -19.17
C PRO A 185 -3.68 18.94 -17.96
N LEU A 186 -3.51 17.63 -18.15
CA LEU A 186 -3.56 16.68 -17.04
C LEU A 186 -2.23 16.74 -16.26
N THR A 187 -2.32 16.99 -14.96
CA THR A 187 -1.17 16.90 -14.06
C THR A 187 -0.96 15.44 -13.67
N ALA A 188 0.15 14.85 -14.10
CA ALA A 188 0.46 13.47 -13.74
C ALA A 188 0.87 13.37 -12.25
N ARG A 189 0.34 12.36 -11.58
CA ARG A 189 0.60 12.01 -10.19
C ARG A 189 0.89 10.53 -10.04
N ILE A 190 1.77 10.20 -9.10
CA ILE A 190 2.09 8.83 -8.72
C ILE A 190 1.83 8.65 -7.24
N PHE A 191 1.10 7.60 -6.88
CA PHE A 191 0.88 7.20 -5.50
C PHE A 191 1.27 5.73 -5.32
N MET A 192 2.49 5.49 -4.85
CA MET A 192 3.06 4.16 -4.62
C MET A 192 3.54 3.94 -3.18
N PRO A 193 2.64 3.81 -2.19
CA PRO A 193 3.00 3.41 -0.84
C PRO A 193 3.31 1.91 -0.74
N GLY A 194 3.87 1.51 0.40
CA GLY A 194 4.29 0.13 0.58
C GLY A 194 5.34 -0.05 1.67
N TYR A 195 6.03 -1.18 1.60
CA TYR A 195 7.08 -1.55 2.55
C TYR A 195 8.35 -2.03 1.84
N LEU A 196 9.50 -1.66 2.40
CA LEU A 196 10.80 -2.29 2.10
C LEU A 196 11.19 -3.25 3.23
N PHE A 197 11.51 -4.48 2.89
CA PHE A 197 11.93 -5.50 3.85
C PHE A 197 13.42 -5.74 3.74
N TYR A 198 14.10 -5.68 4.87
CA TYR A 198 15.55 -5.78 4.97
C TYR A 198 15.96 -7.19 5.41
N PRO A 199 17.02 -7.77 4.83
CA PRO A 199 17.51 -9.08 5.19
C PRO A 199 17.92 -9.09 6.67
N ASP A 200 17.36 -10.03 7.42
CA ASP A 200 17.65 -10.18 8.83
C ASP A 200 19.15 -10.45 9.09
N GLY A 201 19.75 -9.56 9.88
CA GLY A 201 21.17 -9.60 10.25
C GLY A 201 22.13 -8.96 9.24
N ASN A 202 21.65 -8.37 8.14
CA ASN A 202 22.48 -7.72 7.14
C ASN A 202 22.06 -6.26 6.93
N SER A 203 23.02 -5.34 7.04
CA SER A 203 22.76 -3.92 6.75
C SER A 203 22.84 -3.67 5.25
N ILE A 204 21.72 -3.28 4.64
CA ILE A 204 21.64 -2.79 3.27
C ILE A 204 21.00 -1.40 3.27
N SER A 205 21.26 -0.61 2.24
CA SER A 205 20.65 0.71 2.08
C SER A 205 19.49 0.66 1.09
N ALA A 206 18.45 1.45 1.34
CA ALA A 206 17.42 1.72 0.34
C ALA A 206 18.03 2.51 -0.84
N PRO A 207 17.43 2.46 -2.05
CA PRO A 207 17.83 3.32 -3.15
C PRO A 207 17.53 4.80 -2.83
N ASP A 208 18.35 5.72 -3.34
CA ASP A 208 18.24 7.17 -3.07
C ASP A 208 16.89 7.79 -3.48
N TYR A 209 16.16 7.16 -4.40
CA TYR A 209 14.83 7.61 -4.81
C TYR A 209 13.73 7.17 -3.84
N VAL A 210 14.04 6.48 -2.75
CA VAL A 210 13.07 6.09 -1.72
C VAL A 210 13.19 7.06 -0.54
N PRO A 211 12.10 7.68 -0.07
CA PRO A 211 12.12 8.55 1.12
C PRO A 211 12.67 7.84 2.37
N ASP A 212 13.43 8.54 3.21
CA ASP A 212 14.03 7.95 4.43
C ASP A 212 13.00 7.42 5.43
N ASN A 213 11.80 8.03 5.44
CA ASN A 213 10.70 7.64 6.31
C ASN A 213 9.85 6.49 5.74
N HIS A 214 10.25 5.83 4.65
CA HIS A 214 9.52 4.69 4.10
C HIS A 214 9.27 3.62 5.16
N LEU A 215 8.12 2.96 5.06
CA LEU A 215 7.80 1.86 5.97
C LEU A 215 8.71 0.67 5.68
N ARG A 216 9.14 0.01 6.75
CA ARG A 216 10.09 -1.08 6.67
C ARG A 216 9.73 -2.23 7.58
N GLY A 217 10.31 -3.38 7.27
CA GLY A 217 10.28 -4.58 8.10
C GLY A 217 11.53 -5.43 7.81
N SER A 218 11.56 -6.66 8.30
CA SER A 218 12.64 -7.60 8.01
C SER A 218 12.19 -8.77 7.14
N TRP A 219 13.12 -9.48 6.52
CA TRP A 219 12.83 -10.77 5.91
C TRP A 219 13.92 -11.79 6.26
N LEU A 220 13.52 -13.06 6.35
CA LEU A 220 14.43 -14.17 6.60
C LEU A 220 13.96 -15.47 5.95
N TYR A 221 14.88 -16.41 5.78
CA TYR A 221 14.58 -17.76 5.33
C TYR A 221 13.82 -18.57 6.38
N LEU A 222 13.03 -19.54 5.90
CA LEU A 222 12.23 -20.44 6.72
C LEU A 222 13.04 -21.14 7.83
N SER A 223 14.24 -21.62 7.51
CA SER A 223 15.15 -22.26 8.49
C SER A 223 15.48 -21.34 9.67
N LYS A 224 15.78 -20.06 9.40
CA LYS A 224 15.99 -19.05 10.44
C LYS A 224 14.72 -18.78 11.23
N ALA A 225 13.54 -18.80 10.60
CA ALA A 225 12.27 -18.54 11.26
C ALA A 225 11.94 -19.67 12.24
N ARG A 226 12.20 -20.93 11.86
CA ARG A 226 12.03 -22.11 12.74
C ARG A 226 12.97 -22.11 13.94
N ALA A 227 14.07 -21.38 13.90
CA ALA A 227 15.02 -21.24 15.00
C ALA A 227 14.70 -20.07 15.95
N ARG A 228 13.65 -19.28 15.67
CA ARG A 228 13.22 -18.14 16.48
C ARG A 228 12.04 -18.48 17.37
N ASP A 229 11.88 -17.68 18.42
CA ASP A 229 10.59 -17.58 19.10
C ASP A 229 9.63 -16.77 18.21
N THR A 230 8.62 -17.46 17.68
CA THR A 230 7.59 -16.89 16.81
C THR A 230 6.22 -16.85 17.51
N SER A 231 6.19 -17.00 18.84
CA SER A 231 4.96 -17.03 19.63
C SER A 231 4.12 -15.75 19.49
N CYS A 232 4.77 -14.60 19.32
CA CYS A 232 4.09 -13.31 19.12
C CYS A 232 3.81 -12.97 17.64
N TRP A 233 4.07 -13.90 16.70
CA TRP A 233 3.86 -13.64 15.29
C TRP A 233 2.45 -14.04 14.88
N VAL A 234 1.89 -13.29 13.93
CA VAL A 234 0.57 -13.57 13.34
C VAL A 234 0.67 -13.47 11.81
N PRO A 235 0.28 -14.51 11.05
CA PRO A 235 0.31 -14.46 9.60
C PRO A 235 -0.70 -13.43 9.06
N LEU A 236 -0.23 -12.49 8.24
CA LEU A 236 -1.07 -11.49 7.59
C LEU A 236 -1.60 -12.02 6.25
N HIS A 237 -2.91 -12.11 6.15
CA HIS A 237 -3.63 -12.41 4.92
C HIS A 237 -4.11 -11.13 4.24
N LYS A 238 -4.17 -11.12 2.91
CA LYS A 238 -4.77 -10.00 2.16
C LYS A 238 -6.25 -9.86 2.56
N PRO A 239 -6.75 -8.65 2.86
CA PRO A 239 -6.15 -7.34 2.56
C PRO A 239 -5.25 -6.74 3.65
N HIS A 240 -5.05 -7.42 4.79
CA HIS A 240 -4.35 -6.92 5.98
C HIS A 240 -2.83 -6.69 5.82
N TRP A 241 -2.35 -6.76 4.58
CA TRP A 241 -1.05 -6.20 4.23
C TRP A 241 -1.09 -4.67 4.23
N ILE A 242 -2.26 -4.05 4.08
CA ILE A 242 -2.45 -2.59 4.16
C ILE A 242 -2.66 -2.18 5.61
N GLY A 243 -1.92 -1.18 6.09
CA GLY A 243 -2.07 -0.64 7.44
C GLY A 243 -1.73 -1.63 8.55
N PRO A 244 -1.53 -1.14 9.79
CA PRO A 244 -1.11 -2.00 10.91
C PRO A 244 -2.19 -2.99 11.32
N TRP A 245 -1.76 -4.14 11.81
CA TRP A 245 -2.61 -5.18 12.37
C TRP A 245 -2.89 -4.94 13.86
N LEU A 246 -4.14 -5.19 14.26
CA LEU A 246 -4.61 -5.16 15.65
C LEU A 246 -5.50 -6.37 15.88
N GLN A 247 -5.43 -6.96 17.07
CA GLN A 247 -6.36 -7.98 17.53
C GLN A 247 -6.58 -7.92 19.04
N GLU A 248 -7.71 -8.46 19.49
CA GLU A 248 -8.07 -8.50 20.92
C GLU A 248 -7.45 -9.72 21.61
N GLU A 249 -7.55 -10.89 20.97
CA GLU A 249 -7.00 -12.13 21.50
C GLU A 249 -5.48 -12.18 21.35
N PRO A 250 -4.76 -12.89 22.24
CA PRO A 250 -3.33 -13.12 22.07
C PRO A 250 -3.02 -13.88 20.76
N PRO A 251 -1.82 -13.69 20.19
CA PRO A 251 -1.32 -14.53 19.10
C PRO A 251 -1.48 -16.02 19.41
N ALA A 252 -2.05 -16.75 18.45
CA ALA A 252 -2.24 -18.19 18.52
C ALA A 252 -1.06 -18.88 17.80
N PRO A 253 -0.09 -19.48 18.53
CA PRO A 253 1.16 -19.99 17.93
C PRO A 253 0.93 -21.01 16.80
N GLU A 254 -0.15 -21.79 16.88
CA GLU A 254 -0.57 -22.75 15.87
C GLU A 254 -0.77 -22.11 14.49
N THR A 255 -1.34 -20.91 14.42
CA THR A 255 -1.57 -20.21 13.14
C THR A 255 -0.26 -19.85 12.44
N THR A 256 0.75 -19.48 13.23
CA THR A 256 2.09 -19.21 12.72
C THR A 256 2.78 -20.49 12.27
N LEU A 257 2.69 -21.58 13.03
CA LEU A 257 3.25 -22.88 12.65
C LEU A 257 2.64 -23.39 11.33
N GLU A 258 1.31 -23.33 11.19
CA GLU A 258 0.62 -23.68 9.94
C GLU A 258 1.09 -22.83 8.75
N ALA A 259 1.29 -21.53 8.96
CA ALA A 259 1.80 -20.64 7.92
C ALA A 259 3.24 -21.00 7.52
N LEU A 260 4.12 -21.31 8.47
CA LEU A 260 5.49 -21.76 8.20
C LEU A 260 5.51 -23.10 7.44
N GLU A 261 4.67 -24.05 7.82
CA GLU A 261 4.50 -25.32 7.10
C GLU A 261 4.03 -25.09 5.66
N ARG A 262 3.11 -24.14 5.42
CA ARG A 262 2.68 -23.82 4.06
C ARG A 262 3.81 -23.24 3.20
N ILE A 263 4.72 -22.45 3.77
CA ILE A 263 5.91 -21.96 3.05
C ILE A 263 6.76 -23.14 2.61
N GLU A 264 6.96 -24.12 3.50
CA GLU A 264 7.74 -25.33 3.23
C GLU A 264 7.14 -26.16 2.08
N HIS A 265 5.83 -26.43 2.15
CA HIS A 265 5.17 -27.31 1.19
C HIS A 265 4.91 -26.66 -0.17
N HIS A 266 4.74 -25.33 -0.21
CA HIS A 266 4.32 -24.63 -1.43
C HIS A 266 5.33 -23.63 -1.97
N ALA A 267 6.44 -23.39 -1.27
CA ALA A 267 7.45 -22.39 -1.62
C ALA A 267 6.84 -20.98 -1.88
N VAL A 268 5.82 -20.61 -1.10
CA VAL A 268 5.17 -19.30 -1.20
C VAL A 268 5.53 -18.47 0.02
N PRO A 269 6.17 -17.29 -0.14
CA PRO A 269 6.45 -16.40 0.98
C PRO A 269 5.20 -15.97 1.74
N ALA A 270 5.35 -15.80 3.05
CA ALA A 270 4.30 -15.28 3.92
C ALA A 270 4.79 -14.05 4.69
N LEU A 271 3.87 -13.13 4.92
CA LEU A 271 4.08 -11.93 5.72
C LEU A 271 3.49 -12.16 7.11
N PHE A 272 4.21 -11.79 8.15
CA PHE A 272 3.80 -11.87 9.54
C PHE A 272 3.85 -10.48 10.18
N ALA A 273 2.89 -10.19 11.05
CA ALA A 273 3.00 -9.11 12.03
C ALA A 273 3.60 -9.68 13.32
N VAL A 274 4.51 -8.94 13.95
CA VAL A 274 4.99 -9.19 15.31
C VAL A 274 4.15 -8.32 16.23
N LEU A 275 3.50 -8.93 17.22
CA LEU A 275 2.60 -8.22 18.12
C LEU A 275 3.17 -8.05 19.53
N GLU A 276 2.82 -6.93 20.15
CA GLU A 276 3.00 -6.71 21.58
C GLU A 276 1.65 -6.37 22.22
N SER A 277 1.45 -6.84 23.45
CA SER A 277 0.26 -6.51 24.23
C SER A 277 0.36 -5.07 24.74
N ASP A 278 -0.62 -4.24 24.41
CA ASP A 278 -0.78 -2.93 25.01
C ASP A 278 -1.49 -3.07 26.36
N ALA A 279 -0.76 -2.86 27.46
CA ALA A 279 -1.27 -3.10 28.81
C ALA A 279 -2.44 -2.19 29.22
N TYR A 280 -2.61 -1.04 28.56
CA TYR A 280 -3.67 -0.09 28.88
C TYR A 280 -4.98 -0.43 28.18
N SER A 281 -4.93 -0.74 26.89
CA SER A 281 -6.11 -1.05 26.08
C SER A 281 -6.47 -2.54 26.04
N GLY A 282 -5.53 -3.41 26.43
CA GLY A 282 -5.67 -4.87 26.32
C GLY A 282 -5.56 -5.40 24.89
N ILE A 283 -5.22 -4.54 23.92
CA ILE A 283 -5.14 -4.89 22.49
C ILE A 283 -3.72 -5.36 22.18
N TRP A 284 -3.61 -6.39 21.35
CA TRP A 284 -2.36 -6.74 20.70
C TRP A 284 -2.15 -5.89 19.45
N ARG A 285 -1.07 -5.11 19.47
CA ARG A 285 -0.72 -4.19 18.38
C ARG A 285 0.51 -4.66 17.64
N GLU A 286 0.50 -4.48 16.32
CA GLU A 286 1.68 -4.67 15.49
C GLU A 286 2.81 -3.71 15.89
N THR A 287 4.02 -4.24 16.03
CA THR A 287 5.24 -3.47 16.28
C THR A 287 6.29 -3.65 15.19
N ASP A 288 6.26 -4.78 14.48
CA ASP A 288 7.14 -5.04 13.34
C ASP A 288 6.45 -5.96 12.32
N ARG A 289 7.02 -6.02 11.11
CA ARG A 289 6.61 -6.91 10.03
C ARG A 289 7.76 -7.73 9.51
N ILE A 290 7.49 -9.01 9.31
CA ILE A 290 8.51 -9.96 8.89
C ILE A 290 8.01 -10.79 7.72
N PHE A 291 8.76 -10.80 6.62
CA PHE A 291 8.59 -11.80 5.57
C PHE A 291 9.39 -13.05 5.89
N VAL A 292 8.74 -14.22 5.78
CA VAL A 292 9.42 -15.51 5.73
C VAL A 292 9.36 -16.03 4.31
N VAL A 293 10.53 -16.38 3.76
CA VAL A 293 10.69 -16.87 2.39
C VAL A 293 11.24 -18.30 2.39
N PRO A 294 10.95 -19.12 1.36
CA PRO A 294 11.54 -20.45 1.23
C PRO A 294 13.04 -20.37 0.94
N GLU A 295 13.77 -21.46 1.19
CA GLU A 295 15.24 -21.52 1.02
C GLU A 295 15.74 -21.28 -0.41
N ASN A 296 14.85 -21.46 -1.40
CA ASN A 296 15.15 -21.25 -2.81
C ASN A 296 14.79 -19.85 -3.32
N TRP A 297 14.33 -18.95 -2.45
CA TRP A 297 14.13 -17.54 -2.76
C TRP A 297 15.48 -16.79 -2.73
N PRO A 298 15.71 -15.70 -3.47
CA PRO A 298 14.81 -15.07 -4.45
C PRO A 298 14.57 -15.92 -5.70
#